data_AF-A0A929NY96-F1
#
_entry.id   AF-A0A929NY96-F1
#
_cell.length_a   1.000
_cell.length_b   1.000
_cell.length_c   1.000
_cell.angle_alpha   90.00
_cell.angle_beta   90.00
_cell.angle_gamma   90.00
#
_symmetry.space_group_name_H-M   'P 1'
#
loop_
_entity.id
_entity.type
_entity.pdbx_description
1 polymer ?
#
loop_
_entity_poly.entity_id
_entity_poly.type
_entity_poly.pdbx_seq_one_letter_code
_entity_poly.pdbx_strand_id
1 'polypeptide(L)'
;MGSLLTSYSAHAKRDHYEKWYQEQWCQEQNGDMDVVLKDKTRCDCITETHAVAVGFANNWSEVFGQSTNYSLQTNKRAGIVLILESPNDKRLWERLVNVIDNTKNPIDVWAVGDGVDSEIPQPYEGAATRVGSGGNCQEELPTIEMEKTGSSVKWLIQIPCLIDKTGTFGETPMRVIFGSKRREDGDLLFGVDDYSYVE
;
A
#
# COMPACT_ATOMS: atom_id res chain seq x y z
N MET A 1 -10.24 -26.26 -44.40
CA MET A 1 -11.09 -25.51 -43.45
C MET A 1 -10.25 -25.16 -42.24
N GLY A 2 -9.67 -23.97 -42.18
CA GLY A 2 -8.88 -23.49 -41.04
C GLY A 2 -9.78 -22.66 -40.13
N SER A 3 -10.14 -23.19 -38.97
CA SER A 3 -10.85 -22.44 -37.92
C SER A 3 -9.86 -21.50 -37.25
N LEU A 4 -10.04 -20.18 -37.42
CA LEU A 4 -9.44 -19.18 -36.54
C LEU A 4 -10.19 -19.19 -35.22
N LEU A 5 -9.52 -19.57 -34.13
CA LEU A 5 -9.99 -19.28 -32.77
C LEU A 5 -9.53 -17.87 -32.42
N THR A 6 -10.46 -16.91 -32.47
CA THR A 6 -10.26 -15.58 -31.90
C THR A 6 -10.48 -15.64 -30.39
N SER A 7 -9.40 -15.63 -29.62
CA SER A 7 -9.44 -15.50 -28.16
C SER A 7 -9.88 -14.08 -27.79
N TYR A 8 -11.12 -13.92 -27.33
CA TYR A 8 -11.57 -12.69 -26.70
C TYR A 8 -10.94 -12.57 -25.32
N SER A 9 -10.16 -11.51 -25.08
CA SER A 9 -9.73 -11.16 -23.72
C SER A 9 -10.95 -10.71 -22.94
N ALA A 10 -11.39 -11.52 -21.97
CA ALA A 10 -12.42 -11.14 -21.01
C ALA A 10 -11.83 -10.09 -20.06
N HIS A 11 -12.00 -8.80 -20.38
CA HIS A 11 -11.86 -7.76 -19.37
C HIS A 11 -13.02 -7.91 -18.41
N ALA A 12 -12.75 -8.31 -17.17
CA ALA A 12 -13.75 -8.30 -16.11
C ALA A 12 -14.28 -6.86 -15.98
N LYS A 13 -15.60 -6.71 -16.03
CA LYS A 13 -16.28 -5.43 -15.86
C LYS A 13 -16.17 -5.03 -14.38
N ARG A 14 -15.67 -3.82 -14.11
CA ARG A 14 -15.70 -3.22 -12.75
C ARG A 14 -17.13 -2.97 -12.32
N ASP A 15 -17.43 -3.19 -11.05
CA ASP A 15 -18.76 -2.95 -10.49
C ASP A 15 -18.97 -1.45 -10.28
N HIS A 16 -17.96 -0.77 -9.74
CA HIS A 16 -17.91 0.68 -9.58
C HIS A 16 -16.53 1.25 -9.93
N TYR A 17 -16.45 2.56 -10.14
CA TYR A 17 -15.16 3.25 -10.27
C TYR A 17 -14.50 3.40 -8.89
N GLU A 18 -13.17 3.44 -8.84
CA GLU A 18 -12.39 3.62 -7.60
C GLU A 18 -12.88 4.81 -6.75
N LYS A 19 -13.17 5.94 -7.40
CA LYS A 19 -13.68 7.15 -6.76
C LYS A 19 -14.99 6.92 -5.98
N TRP A 20 -15.84 5.99 -6.43
CA TRP A 20 -17.06 5.65 -5.71
C TRP A 20 -16.74 5.03 -4.35
N TYR A 21 -15.82 4.05 -4.31
CA TYR A 21 -15.39 3.42 -3.07
C TYR A 21 -14.65 4.40 -2.15
N GLN A 22 -13.80 5.26 -2.73
CA GLN A 22 -13.11 6.34 -2.01
C GLN A 22 -14.10 7.27 -1.32
N GLU A 23 -15.13 7.72 -2.05
CA GLU A 23 -16.16 8.62 -1.52
C GLU A 23 -16.92 7.99 -0.35
N GLN A 24 -17.38 6.74 -0.50
CA GLN A 24 -18.12 6.05 0.56
C GLN A 24 -17.25 5.87 1.81
N TRP A 25 -16.08 5.26 1.66
CA TRP A 25 -15.22 4.95 2.80
C TRP A 25 -14.73 6.21 3.51
N CYS A 26 -14.31 7.23 2.75
CA CYS A 26 -13.79 8.46 3.37
C CYS A 26 -14.87 9.23 4.13
N GLN A 27 -16.10 9.27 3.60
CA GLN A 27 -17.24 9.89 4.28
C GLN A 27 -17.59 9.14 5.57
N GLU A 28 -17.61 7.80 5.54
CA GLU A 28 -17.85 6.97 6.73
C GLU A 28 -16.83 7.22 7.85
N GLN A 29 -15.58 7.50 7.48
CA GLN A 29 -14.50 7.82 8.43
C GLN A 29 -14.42 9.31 8.81
N ASN A 30 -15.37 10.15 8.38
CA ASN A 30 -15.33 11.60 8.55
C ASN A 30 -14.00 12.23 8.07
N GLY A 31 -13.45 11.70 6.98
CA GLY A 31 -12.19 12.16 6.40
C GLY A 31 -12.33 13.24 5.35
N ASP A 32 -11.22 13.94 5.10
CA ASP A 32 -11.06 14.90 4.01
C ASP A 32 -10.57 14.18 2.75
N MET A 33 -11.34 14.29 1.68
CA MET A 33 -11.03 13.67 0.39
C MET A 33 -10.08 14.52 -0.47
N ASP A 34 -9.32 13.84 -1.34
CA ASP A 34 -8.59 14.46 -2.46
C ASP A 34 -7.62 15.58 -2.00
N VAL A 35 -6.99 15.42 -0.83
CA VAL A 35 -6.12 16.45 -0.21
C VAL A 35 -4.77 16.51 -0.90
N VAL A 36 -4.38 17.70 -1.39
CA VAL A 36 -3.08 17.91 -2.03
C VAL A 36 -1.98 18.08 -0.98
N LEU A 37 -0.98 17.21 -1.04
CA LEU A 37 0.16 17.18 -0.12
C LEU A 37 1.30 18.09 -0.58
N LYS A 38 2.33 18.24 0.27
CA LYS A 38 3.47 19.14 0.02
C LYS A 38 4.26 18.77 -1.24
N ASP A 39 4.35 17.48 -1.55
CA ASP A 39 4.99 16.94 -2.74
C ASP A 39 4.10 17.01 -4.01
N LYS A 40 2.92 17.63 -3.90
CA LYS A 40 1.88 17.76 -4.95
C LYS A 40 1.17 16.45 -5.29
N THR A 41 1.41 15.36 -4.55
CA THR A 41 0.55 14.18 -4.62
C THR A 41 -0.81 14.50 -3.99
N ARG A 42 -1.81 13.67 -4.29
CA ARG A 42 -3.17 13.84 -3.80
C ARG A 42 -3.52 12.62 -2.96
N CYS A 43 -3.66 12.81 -1.66
CA CYS A 43 -4.11 11.77 -0.75
C CYS A 43 -5.61 11.51 -0.97
N ASP A 44 -5.99 10.24 -1.09
CA ASP A 44 -7.37 9.87 -1.42
C ASP A 44 -8.32 10.19 -0.25
N CYS A 45 -7.87 9.93 0.98
CA CYS A 45 -8.58 10.29 2.19
C CYS A 45 -7.62 10.56 3.36
N ILE A 46 -7.84 11.66 4.08
CA ILE A 46 -7.16 11.96 5.34
C ILE A 46 -8.17 11.95 6.47
N THR A 47 -7.96 11.10 7.47
CA THR A 47 -8.76 11.08 8.70
C THR A 47 -8.01 11.75 9.86
N GLU A 48 -8.57 11.73 11.07
CA GLU A 48 -7.85 12.19 12.25
C GLU A 48 -6.52 11.44 12.45
N THR A 49 -6.53 10.12 12.21
CA THR A 49 -5.42 9.22 12.53
C THR A 49 -4.65 8.70 11.32
N HIS A 50 -5.27 8.65 10.13
CA HIS A 50 -4.70 7.98 8.97
C HIS A 50 -4.59 8.87 7.73
N ALA A 51 -3.61 8.57 6.89
CA ALA A 51 -3.54 9.01 5.50
C ALA A 51 -3.67 7.78 4.60
N VAL A 52 -4.70 7.77 3.78
CA VAL A 52 -5.25 6.54 3.19
C VAL A 52 -5.13 6.60 1.67
N ALA A 53 -4.64 5.52 1.09
CA ALA A 53 -4.72 5.26 -0.34
C ALA A 53 -5.84 4.26 -0.64
N VAL A 54 -6.61 4.50 -1.68
CA VAL A 54 -7.72 3.63 -2.12
C VAL A 54 -7.38 3.06 -3.48
N GLY A 55 -7.57 1.76 -3.68
CA GLY A 55 -7.43 1.20 -5.02
C GLY A 55 -7.78 -0.26 -5.16
N PHE A 56 -7.88 -0.70 -6.40
CA PHE A 56 -8.24 -2.08 -6.72
C PHE A 56 -7.17 -3.08 -6.33
N ALA A 57 -7.59 -4.31 -6.02
CA ALA A 57 -6.72 -5.42 -5.64
C ALA A 57 -5.54 -5.63 -6.61
N ASN A 58 -5.76 -5.51 -7.91
CA ASN A 58 -4.72 -5.68 -8.93
C ASN A 58 -3.67 -4.55 -8.93
N ASN A 59 -3.94 -3.44 -8.25
CA ASN A 59 -3.03 -2.30 -8.05
C ASN A 59 -2.48 -2.25 -6.62
N TRP A 60 -2.56 -3.35 -5.84
CA TRP A 60 -2.15 -3.40 -4.42
C TRP A 60 -0.74 -2.83 -4.16
N SER A 61 0.22 -3.03 -5.07
CA SER A 61 1.59 -2.54 -4.90
C SER A 61 1.71 -1.02 -5.06
N GLU A 62 0.86 -0.43 -5.90
CA GLU A 62 0.81 1.01 -6.10
C GLU A 62 0.21 1.70 -4.88
N VAL A 63 -0.92 1.19 -4.37
CA VAL A 63 -1.55 1.73 -3.14
C VAL A 63 -0.69 1.54 -1.90
N PHE A 64 0.14 0.48 -1.85
CA PHE A 64 1.16 0.32 -0.82
C PHE A 64 2.21 1.44 -0.85
N GLY A 65 2.72 1.78 -2.04
CA GLY A 65 3.67 2.88 -2.20
C GLY A 65 3.03 4.25 -1.89
N GLN A 66 1.81 4.48 -2.39
CA GLN A 66 1.07 5.72 -2.16
C GLN A 66 0.74 5.94 -0.68
N SER A 67 0.18 4.94 0.00
CA SER A 67 -0.15 5.04 1.45
C SER A 67 1.10 5.31 2.30
N THR A 68 2.22 4.67 1.97
CA THR A 68 3.51 4.95 2.61
C THR A 68 3.91 6.41 2.39
N ASN A 69 3.88 6.90 1.14
CA ASN A 69 4.19 8.30 0.86
C ASN A 69 3.24 9.28 1.59
N TYR A 70 1.93 9.03 1.57
CA TYR A 70 0.94 9.88 2.23
C TYR A 70 1.19 9.97 3.74
N SER A 71 1.52 8.84 4.38
CA SER A 71 1.91 8.81 5.79
C SER A 71 3.15 9.68 6.06
N LEU A 72 4.19 9.57 5.24
CA LEU A 72 5.41 10.38 5.37
C LEU A 72 5.15 11.89 5.20
N GLN A 73 4.26 12.28 4.29
CA GLN A 73 3.93 13.69 4.04
C GLN A 73 3.04 14.32 5.12
N THR A 74 2.23 13.51 5.80
CA THR A 74 1.19 13.97 6.74
C THR A 74 1.53 13.70 8.21
N ASN A 75 2.55 12.87 8.49
CA ASN A 75 2.83 12.31 9.82
C ASN A 75 1.62 11.58 10.43
N LYS A 76 0.75 10.99 9.59
CA LYS A 76 -0.37 10.14 10.01
C LYS A 76 -0.05 8.69 9.73
N ARG A 77 -0.76 7.76 10.37
CA ARG A 77 -0.58 6.34 10.10
C ARG A 77 -0.99 6.01 8.66
N ALA A 78 -0.22 5.17 7.98
CA ALA A 78 -0.55 4.74 6.64
C ALA A 78 -1.79 3.84 6.65
N GLY A 79 -2.71 4.10 5.73
CA GLY A 79 -3.90 3.26 5.53
C GLY A 79 -4.08 2.86 4.07
N ILE A 80 -4.60 1.66 3.83
CA ILE A 80 -4.97 1.17 2.51
C ILE A 80 -6.42 0.69 2.53
N VAL A 81 -7.24 1.18 1.61
CA VAL A 81 -8.53 0.59 1.30
C VAL A 81 -8.36 -0.21 0.00
N LEU A 82 -8.34 -1.53 0.13
CA LEU A 82 -8.19 -2.44 -1.01
C LEU A 82 -9.56 -2.89 -1.50
N ILE A 83 -9.88 -2.56 -2.74
CA ILE A 83 -11.16 -2.92 -3.38
C ILE A 83 -11.04 -4.34 -3.95
N LEU A 84 -11.83 -5.28 -3.40
CA LEU A 84 -11.98 -6.65 -3.86
C LEU A 84 -13.36 -6.79 -4.53
N GLU A 85 -13.39 -7.00 -5.85
CA GLU A 85 -14.66 -7.17 -6.60
C GLU A 85 -14.94 -8.65 -6.90
N SER A 86 -13.91 -9.49 -6.89
CA SER A 86 -14.04 -10.93 -7.09
C SER A 86 -13.47 -11.72 -5.90
N PRO A 87 -14.05 -12.88 -5.54
CA PRO A 87 -13.42 -13.79 -4.58
C PRO A 87 -11.98 -14.19 -4.96
N ASN A 88 -11.64 -14.15 -6.25
CA ASN A 88 -10.28 -14.41 -6.74
C ASN A 88 -9.26 -13.32 -6.33
N ASP A 89 -9.72 -12.15 -5.90
CA ASP A 89 -8.87 -11.06 -5.44
C ASP A 89 -8.31 -11.31 -4.04
N LYS A 90 -8.83 -12.30 -3.29
CA LYS A 90 -8.30 -12.73 -1.98
C LYS A 90 -6.80 -13.04 -2.04
N ARG A 91 -6.31 -13.60 -3.15
CA ARG A 91 -4.86 -13.87 -3.34
C ARG A 91 -4.01 -12.60 -3.36
N LEU A 92 -4.57 -11.45 -3.77
CA LEU A 92 -3.87 -10.17 -3.86
C LEU A 92 -3.88 -9.47 -2.50
N TRP A 93 -4.99 -9.57 -1.78
CA TRP A 93 -5.06 -9.24 -0.36
C TRP A 93 -3.99 -9.98 0.45
N GLU A 94 -3.90 -11.30 0.31
CA GLU A 94 -2.91 -12.12 1.01
C GLU A 94 -1.47 -11.72 0.66
N ARG A 95 -1.20 -11.33 -0.59
CA ARG A 95 0.12 -10.80 -0.99
C ARG A 95 0.44 -9.49 -0.29
N LEU A 96 -0.51 -8.55 -0.25
CA LEU A 96 -0.35 -7.26 0.42
C LEU A 96 -0.06 -7.46 1.91
N VAL A 97 -0.91 -8.23 2.59
CA VAL A 97 -0.77 -8.58 4.01
C VAL A 97 0.58 -9.24 4.29
N ASN A 98 0.98 -10.23 3.48
CA ASN A 98 2.26 -10.90 3.64
C ASN A 98 3.45 -9.94 3.47
N VAL A 99 3.37 -8.95 2.58
CA VAL A 99 4.40 -7.91 2.46
C VAL A 99 4.42 -7.04 3.72
N ILE A 100 3.26 -6.57 4.20
CA ILE A 100 3.15 -5.76 5.41
C ILE A 100 3.75 -6.49 6.63
N ASP A 101 3.40 -7.76 6.82
CA ASP A 101 3.89 -8.59 7.93
C ASP A 101 5.41 -8.80 7.89
N ASN A 102 5.93 -9.26 6.74
CA ASN A 102 7.36 -9.58 6.64
C ASN A 102 8.25 -8.35 6.72
N THR A 103 7.76 -7.19 6.26
CA THR A 103 8.46 -5.91 6.36
C THR A 103 8.19 -5.17 7.67
N LYS A 104 7.22 -5.63 8.47
CA LYS A 104 6.77 -4.98 9.71
C LYS A 104 6.35 -3.53 9.49
N ASN A 105 5.67 -3.26 8.37
CA ASN A 105 5.19 -1.92 8.07
C ASN A 105 3.94 -1.59 8.92
N PRO A 106 3.81 -0.36 9.46
CA PRO A 106 2.68 0.07 10.28
C PRO A 106 1.50 0.53 9.39
N ILE A 107 1.05 -0.32 8.49
CA ILE A 107 0.00 -0.01 7.52
C ILE A 107 -1.25 -0.78 7.88
N ASP A 108 -2.35 -0.06 8.10
CA ASP A 108 -3.66 -0.69 8.31
C ASP A 108 -4.38 -0.87 6.98
N VAL A 109 -5.05 -2.00 6.81
CA VAL A 109 -5.72 -2.34 5.55
C VAL A 109 -7.18 -2.66 5.79
N TRP A 110 -8.06 -2.02 5.04
CA TRP A 110 -9.48 -2.34 4.95
C TRP A 110 -9.77 -2.99 3.60
N ALA A 111 -10.69 -3.95 3.56
CA ALA A 111 -11.18 -4.52 2.30
C ALA A 111 -12.63 -4.10 2.05
N VAL A 112 -12.93 -3.63 0.84
CA VAL A 112 -14.28 -3.22 0.41
C VAL A 112 -14.66 -3.88 -0.91
N GLY A 113 -15.96 -3.99 -1.18
CA GLY A 113 -16.50 -4.56 -2.42
C GLY A 113 -17.09 -5.96 -2.27
N ASP A 114 -17.71 -6.46 -3.34
CA ASP A 114 -18.48 -7.72 -3.36
C ASP A 114 -17.60 -8.98 -3.26
N GLY A 115 -16.29 -8.85 -3.50
CA GLY A 115 -15.31 -9.93 -3.40
C GLY A 115 -14.76 -10.15 -1.98
N VAL A 116 -15.20 -9.35 -1.00
CA VAL A 116 -14.71 -9.45 0.39
C VAL A 116 -15.27 -10.70 1.06
N ASP A 117 -14.36 -11.52 1.58
CA ASP A 117 -14.68 -12.69 2.41
C ASP A 117 -14.90 -12.26 3.87
N SER A 118 -15.90 -12.83 4.54
CA SER A 118 -16.19 -12.64 5.96
C SER A 118 -15.03 -12.97 6.90
N GLU A 119 -14.06 -13.77 6.43
CA GLU A 119 -12.85 -14.11 7.18
C GLU A 119 -11.81 -12.97 7.20
N ILE A 120 -11.93 -11.97 6.34
CA ILE A 120 -10.96 -10.87 6.24
C ILE A 120 -11.16 -9.89 7.42
N PRO A 121 -10.13 -9.62 8.23
CA PRO A 121 -10.23 -8.66 9.33
C PRO A 121 -10.41 -7.22 8.81
N GLN A 122 -11.19 -6.42 9.55
CA GLN A 122 -11.53 -5.04 9.19
C GLN A 122 -11.35 -4.09 10.40
N PRO A 123 -10.23 -3.34 10.49
CA PRO A 123 -9.05 -3.44 9.64
C PRO A 123 -8.21 -4.69 9.92
N TYR A 124 -7.41 -5.09 8.94
CA TYR A 124 -6.14 -5.76 9.21
C TYR A 124 -5.15 -4.74 9.75
N GLU A 125 -4.68 -4.94 10.99
CA GLU A 125 -3.71 -4.06 11.63
C GLU A 125 -2.28 -4.52 11.30
N GLY A 126 -1.58 -3.76 10.46
CA GLY A 126 -0.14 -3.94 10.26
C GLY A 126 0.63 -3.64 11.55
N ALA A 127 1.90 -4.09 11.62
CA ALA A 127 2.73 -4.12 12.82
C ALA A 127 2.55 -2.88 13.72
N ALA A 128 1.67 -3.00 14.72
CA ALA A 128 1.51 -2.06 15.81
C ALA A 128 2.44 -2.53 16.93
N THR A 129 3.36 -1.66 17.38
CA THR A 129 4.24 -1.81 18.55
C THR A 129 5.54 -2.64 18.37
N ARG A 130 6.67 -1.94 18.32
CA ARG A 130 7.89 -2.36 19.03
C ARG A 130 8.35 -1.20 19.91
N VAL A 131 8.19 -1.36 21.21
CA VAL A 131 8.65 -0.42 22.23
C VAL A 131 10.18 -0.43 22.25
N GLY A 132 10.80 0.59 21.64
CA GLY A 132 12.16 1.03 21.90
C GLY A 132 12.10 2.34 22.70
N SER A 133 12.72 2.36 23.87
CA SER A 133 12.72 3.53 24.76
C SER A 133 13.73 4.57 24.28
N GLY A 134 13.25 5.66 23.71
CA GLY A 134 13.77 7.01 23.94
C GLY A 134 15.02 7.47 23.18
N GLY A 135 14.79 8.44 22.31
CA GLY A 135 15.74 9.41 21.79
C GLY A 135 14.98 10.51 21.02
N ASN A 136 15.66 11.62 20.71
CA ASN A 136 15.10 12.74 19.96
C ASN A 136 15.47 12.58 18.48
N CYS A 137 14.50 12.33 17.60
CA CYS A 137 14.69 12.45 16.15
C CYS A 137 14.57 13.92 15.75
N GLN A 138 15.70 14.53 15.42
CA GLN A 138 15.72 15.79 14.69
C GLN A 138 16.50 15.57 13.38
N GLU A 139 15.84 15.87 12.26
CA GLU A 139 16.42 16.39 11.00
C GLU A 139 16.66 15.51 9.76
N GLU A 140 16.40 14.19 9.73
CA GLU A 140 16.52 13.43 8.47
C GLU A 140 15.16 12.99 7.89
N LEU A 141 14.86 13.43 6.66
CA LEU A 141 13.65 13.07 5.93
C LEU A 141 13.82 11.67 5.30
N PRO A 142 12.75 10.85 5.27
CA PRO A 142 12.75 9.59 4.53
C PRO A 142 13.01 9.84 3.04
N THR A 143 13.85 9.01 2.43
CA THR A 143 14.11 9.08 0.99
C THR A 143 13.51 7.88 0.28
N ILE A 144 12.91 8.13 -0.88
CA ILE A 144 12.43 7.10 -1.80
C ILE A 144 13.24 7.28 -3.09
N GLU A 145 14.08 6.31 -3.42
CA GLU A 145 14.78 6.25 -4.70
C GLU A 145 14.15 5.17 -5.56
N MET A 146 13.87 5.50 -6.83
CA MET A 146 13.34 4.56 -7.80
C MET A 146 14.39 4.29 -8.88
N GLU A 147 14.77 3.04 -9.06
CA GLU A 147 15.67 2.58 -10.11
C GLU A 147 14.90 1.69 -11.10
N LYS A 148 14.92 2.03 -12.39
CA LYS A 148 14.26 1.26 -13.45
C LYS A 148 15.28 0.53 -14.30
N THR A 149 15.21 -0.80 -14.32
CA THR A 149 16.10 -1.67 -15.10
C THR A 149 15.27 -2.57 -16.01
N GLY A 150 15.18 -2.20 -17.29
CA GLY A 150 14.35 -2.89 -18.28
C GLY A 150 12.85 -2.79 -17.95
N SER A 151 12.20 -3.95 -17.73
CA SER A 151 10.80 -4.05 -17.26
C SER A 151 10.66 -4.05 -15.73
N SER A 152 11.78 -3.99 -14.99
CA SER A 152 11.79 -4.06 -13.54
C SER A 152 11.93 -2.67 -12.94
N VAL A 153 11.15 -2.37 -11.90
CA VAL A 153 11.23 -1.17 -11.09
C VAL A 153 11.67 -1.59 -9.69
N LYS A 154 12.70 -0.95 -9.18
CA LYS A 154 13.24 -1.14 -7.85
C LYS A 154 13.00 0.14 -7.05
N TRP A 155 12.42 0.01 -5.88
CA TRP A 155 12.20 1.13 -4.96
C TRP A 155 13.08 0.91 -3.74
N LEU A 156 13.98 1.84 -3.49
CA LEU A 156 14.76 1.94 -2.28
C LEU A 156 14.06 2.95 -1.37
N ILE A 157 13.50 2.47 -0.27
CA ILE A 157 12.93 3.34 0.75
C ILE A 157 13.90 3.33 1.93
N GLN A 158 14.46 4.49 2.24
CA GLN A 158 15.27 4.72 3.42
C GLN A 158 14.42 5.52 4.40
N ILE A 159 13.96 4.86 5.44
CA ILE A 159 13.11 5.46 6.46
C ILE A 159 13.99 5.66 7.69
N PRO A 160 14.48 6.87 8.01
CA PRO A 160 15.37 7.10 9.14
C PRO A 160 14.72 6.84 10.52
N CYS A 161 13.43 6.51 10.55
CA CYS A 161 12.67 6.27 11.76
C CYS A 161 11.53 5.23 11.53
N LEU A 162 11.69 3.93 11.81
CA LEU A 162 10.53 3.03 12.12
C LEU A 162 9.93 3.05 13.56
N ILE A 163 8.76 3.70 13.62
CA ILE A 163 7.64 3.70 14.58
C ILE A 163 7.87 4.12 16.07
N ASP A 164 7.17 5.16 16.52
CA ASP A 164 6.84 5.50 17.90
C ASP A 164 5.60 4.75 18.42
N LYS A 165 5.24 4.93 19.70
CA LYS A 165 4.13 4.19 20.35
C LYS A 165 2.75 4.38 19.69
N THR A 166 2.60 5.34 18.78
CA THR A 166 1.33 5.68 18.12
C THR A 166 1.21 5.11 16.71
N GLY A 167 2.25 4.46 16.18
CA GLY A 167 2.28 4.03 14.77
C GLY A 167 2.83 5.11 13.82
N THR A 168 3.40 6.19 14.36
CA THR A 168 4.07 7.26 13.60
C THR A 168 5.55 6.91 13.46
N PHE A 169 6.16 6.98 12.27
CA PHE A 169 7.58 6.67 12.02
C PHE A 169 8.58 7.29 13.08
N GLY A 170 9.30 6.45 13.86
CA GLY A 170 10.21 6.68 15.03
C GLY A 170 11.47 5.73 15.06
N GLU A 171 12.40 5.78 16.00
CA GLU A 171 13.88 5.49 15.86
C GLU A 171 14.50 4.12 15.40
N THR A 172 14.31 3.61 14.17
CA THR A 172 15.38 2.77 13.56
C THR A 172 15.41 2.91 12.03
N PRO A 173 16.55 3.26 11.42
CA PRO A 173 16.65 3.34 9.97
C PRO A 173 16.56 1.94 9.35
N MET A 174 15.49 1.71 8.58
CA MET A 174 15.36 0.50 7.77
C MET A 174 15.48 0.87 6.30
N ARG A 175 16.35 0.14 5.62
CA ARG A 175 16.43 0.07 4.17
C ARG A 175 15.50 -1.04 3.72
N VAL A 176 14.51 -0.72 2.89
CA VAL A 176 13.69 -1.74 2.23
C VAL A 176 13.84 -1.57 0.72
N ILE A 177 14.14 -2.67 0.04
CA ILE A 177 14.24 -2.75 -1.40
C ILE A 177 13.02 -3.52 -1.90
N PHE A 178 12.16 -2.85 -2.64
CA PHE A 178 11.07 -3.49 -3.37
C PHE A 178 11.47 -3.69 -4.81
N GLY A 179 11.27 -4.89 -5.35
CA GLY A 179 11.47 -5.22 -6.75
C GLY A 179 10.17 -5.59 -7.44
N SER A 180 10.01 -5.15 -8.68
CA SER A 180 8.98 -5.68 -9.57
C SER A 180 9.62 -6.54 -10.67
N LYS A 181 9.29 -7.84 -10.76
CA LYS A 181 9.68 -8.70 -11.89
C LYS A 181 8.47 -9.00 -12.77
N ARG A 182 8.63 -8.96 -14.10
CA ARG A 182 7.57 -9.42 -15.01
C ARG A 182 7.58 -10.95 -15.08
N ARG A 183 6.47 -11.60 -14.77
CA ARG A 183 6.27 -13.04 -15.02
C ARG A 183 6.03 -13.29 -16.51
N GLU A 184 6.22 -14.54 -16.91
CA GLU A 184 5.95 -15.02 -18.28
C GLU A 184 4.47 -14.89 -18.66
N ASP A 185 3.56 -14.89 -17.69
CA ASP A 185 2.12 -14.66 -17.86
C ASP A 185 1.73 -13.18 -18.07
N GLY A 186 2.69 -12.26 -17.94
CA GLY A 186 2.49 -10.81 -18.07
C GLY A 186 2.24 -10.07 -16.77
N ASP A 187 2.03 -10.77 -15.65
CA ASP A 187 1.80 -10.16 -14.33
C ASP A 187 3.10 -9.59 -13.73
N LEU A 188 2.98 -8.49 -12.99
CA LEU A 188 4.09 -7.94 -12.20
C LEU A 188 4.15 -8.64 -10.84
N LEU A 189 5.22 -9.39 -10.60
CA LEU A 189 5.66 -9.82 -9.27
C LEU A 189 6.26 -8.63 -8.55
N PHE A 190 5.46 -7.94 -7.76
CA PHE A 190 5.97 -7.00 -6.78
C PHE A 190 6.31 -7.76 -5.49
N GLY A 191 7.51 -7.56 -4.96
CA GLY A 191 7.99 -8.21 -3.75
C GLY A 191 9.11 -7.42 -3.09
N VAL A 192 9.42 -7.79 -1.85
CA VAL A 192 10.57 -7.24 -1.13
C VAL A 192 11.78 -8.05 -1.58
N ASP A 193 12.67 -7.40 -2.32
CA ASP A 193 13.92 -8.01 -2.78
C ASP A 193 14.94 -8.10 -1.64
N ASP A 194 14.96 -7.10 -0.74
CA ASP A 194 15.90 -7.04 0.39
C ASP A 194 15.39 -6.10 1.49
N TYR A 195 15.82 -6.33 2.73
CA TYR A 195 15.67 -5.34 3.80
C TYR A 195 16.86 -5.42 4.77
N SER A 196 17.35 -4.26 5.21
CA SER A 196 18.44 -4.18 6.17
C SER A 196 18.21 -3.05 7.17
N TYR A 197 18.64 -3.23 8.40
CA TYR A 197 18.76 -2.12 9.35
C TYR A 197 20.06 -1.37 9.03
N VAL A 198 20.01 -0.05 8.96
CA VAL A 198 21.21 0.78 8.84
C VAL A 198 21.76 0.94 10.26
N GLU A 199 22.97 0.46 10.51
CA GLU A 199 23.70 0.75 11.76
C GLU A 199 24.22 2.20 11.78
#